data_AF-A0A7T2YMF3-F1
#
_entry.id   AF-A0A7T2YMF3-F1
#
_cell.length_a   1.000
_cell.length_b   1.000
_cell.length_c   1.000
_cell.angle_alpha   90.00
_cell.angle_beta   90.00
_cell.angle_gamma   90.00
#
_symmetry.space_group_name_H-M   'P 1'
#
loop_
_entity.id
_entity.type
_entity.pdbx_description
1 polymer ?
#
loop_
_entity_poly.entity_id
_entity_poly.type
_entity_poly.pdbx_seq_one_letter_code
_entity_poly.pdbx_strand_id
1 'polypeptide(L)'
;MKKIVLALGLAAVATLSHAQFKGSIEKVIEEMGDFSPDNKTFEVITAKPLHIRLSPRVMTLAAPEQTREEVLRAVVYGVYRTFIHTDQVQVQVTAQPVLMVPKPTVLDAPRATVTVTRAKALQVAQKTLGVKSFKDLVDSDDTWSDKMQNGRYLSRKPGLAKLAQDLGVVYVAK
;
A
#
# COMPACT_ATOMS: atom_id res chain seq x y z
N MET A 1 46.58 17.83 30.16
CA MET A 1 45.37 16.98 30.12
C MET A 1 44.26 17.72 29.40
N LYS A 2 43.87 17.29 28.19
CA LYS A 2 42.84 17.95 27.36
C LYS A 2 41.45 17.46 27.78
N LYS A 3 40.57 18.38 28.18
CA LYS A 3 39.16 18.08 28.48
C LYS A 3 38.39 17.99 27.16
N ILE A 4 37.83 16.81 26.88
CA ILE A 4 36.88 16.58 25.79
C ILE A 4 35.50 16.96 26.34
N VAL A 5 34.85 17.95 25.73
CA VAL A 5 33.45 18.26 26.00
C VAL A 5 32.60 17.45 25.04
N LEU A 6 31.87 16.46 25.57
CA LEU A 6 30.86 15.71 24.85
C LEU A 6 29.59 16.58 24.78
N ALA A 7 29.25 17.09 23.59
CA ALA A 7 27.96 17.72 23.37
C ALA A 7 26.89 16.63 23.20
N LEU A 8 25.99 16.50 24.17
CA LEU A 8 24.77 15.72 24.03
C LEU A 8 23.87 16.40 22.98
N GLY A 9 23.76 15.81 21.79
CA GLY A 9 22.73 16.16 20.82
C GLY A 9 21.37 15.69 21.33
N LEU A 10 20.51 16.65 21.69
CA LEU A 10 19.08 16.40 21.94
C LEU A 10 18.46 15.91 20.63
N ALA A 11 18.14 14.62 20.55
CA ALA A 11 17.26 14.11 19.50
C ALA A 11 15.86 14.65 19.78
N ALA A 12 15.42 15.62 18.98
CA ALA A 12 14.05 16.10 19.00
C ALA A 12 13.13 14.95 18.63
N VAL A 13 12.44 14.39 19.62
CA VAL A 13 11.33 13.46 19.39
C VAL A 13 10.21 14.28 18.77
N ALA A 14 10.11 14.23 17.44
CA ALA A 14 8.99 14.79 16.73
C ALA A 14 7.73 14.07 17.23
N THR A 15 6.92 14.78 18.01
CA THR A 15 5.58 14.32 18.39
C THR A 15 4.74 14.23 17.13
N LEU A 16 4.66 13.02 16.56
CA LEU A 16 3.75 12.69 15.48
C LEU A 16 2.33 12.97 15.97
N SER A 17 1.72 14.04 15.44
CA SER A 17 0.33 14.37 15.74
C SER A 17 -0.57 13.21 15.33
N HIS A 18 -1.43 12.77 16.27
CA HIS A 18 -2.41 11.68 16.16
C HIS A 18 -2.95 11.50 14.73
N ALA A 19 -2.30 10.67 13.92
CA ALA A 19 -3.06 9.76 13.09
C ALA A 19 -3.63 8.75 14.09
N GLN A 20 -4.95 8.57 14.14
CA GLN A 20 -5.50 7.46 14.89
C GLN A 20 -4.98 6.19 14.20
N PHE A 21 -3.86 5.67 14.69
CA PHE A 21 -3.36 4.36 14.31
C PHE A 21 -4.44 3.37 14.74
N LYS A 22 -5.07 2.71 13.76
CA LYS A 22 -6.22 1.83 14.00
C LYS A 22 -5.81 0.45 14.51
N GLY A 23 -4.51 0.17 14.58
CA GLY A 23 -3.94 -1.08 15.09
C GLY A 23 -3.16 -1.82 14.02
N SER A 24 -3.40 -3.12 13.89
CA SER A 24 -2.74 -3.98 12.91
C SER A 24 -3.37 -3.87 11.52
N ILE A 25 -2.66 -4.31 10.47
CA ILE A 25 -3.17 -4.26 9.09
C ILE A 25 -4.40 -5.16 8.91
N GLU A 26 -4.50 -6.26 9.65
CA GLU A 26 -5.64 -7.17 9.64
C GLU A 26 -6.93 -6.44 10.05
N LYS A 27 -6.88 -5.67 11.13
CA LYS A 27 -8.02 -4.87 11.59
C LYS A 27 -8.39 -3.78 10.59
N VAL A 28 -7.40 -3.17 9.94
CA VAL A 28 -7.64 -2.18 8.87
C VAL A 28 -8.38 -2.84 7.70
N ILE A 29 -7.96 -4.04 7.28
CA ILE A 29 -8.62 -4.77 6.19
C ILE A 29 -10.04 -5.19 6.57
N GLU A 30 -10.24 -5.67 7.81
CA GLU A 30 -11.56 -6.02 8.34
C GLU A 30 -12.52 -4.84 8.33
N GLU A 31 -12.09 -3.68 8.85
CA GLU A 31 -12.91 -2.46 8.88
C GLU A 31 -13.23 -1.92 7.48
N MET A 32 -12.31 -2.06 6.53
CA MET A 32 -12.50 -1.57 5.15
C MET A 32 -13.41 -2.50 4.33
N GLY A 33 -13.42 -3.80 4.61
CA GLY A 33 -14.25 -4.79 3.91
C GLY A 33 -13.87 -5.05 2.44
N ASP A 34 -12.84 -4.39 1.91
CA ASP A 34 -12.40 -4.51 0.51
C ASP A 34 -11.75 -5.88 0.21
N PHE A 35 -11.07 -6.44 1.23
CA PHE A 35 -10.40 -7.74 1.19
C PHE A 35 -10.72 -8.51 2.48
N SER A 36 -10.52 -9.83 2.46
CA SER A 36 -10.80 -10.71 3.60
C SER A 36 -10.00 -12.02 3.48
N PRO A 37 -9.56 -12.61 4.61
CA PRO A 37 -8.99 -13.94 4.63
C PRO A 37 -10.00 -15.03 4.20
N ASP A 38 -11.29 -14.84 4.51
CA ASP A 38 -12.35 -15.84 4.30
C ASP A 38 -12.56 -16.18 2.81
N ASN A 39 -12.40 -15.18 1.94
CA ASN A 39 -12.54 -15.33 0.49
C ASN A 39 -11.17 -15.37 -0.22
N LYS A 40 -10.08 -15.60 0.52
CA LYS A 40 -8.70 -15.68 0.04
C LYS A 40 -8.14 -14.37 -0.56
N THR A 41 -8.85 -13.25 -0.40
CA THR A 41 -8.42 -11.96 -0.97
C THR A 41 -7.36 -11.24 -0.10
N PHE A 42 -7.16 -11.67 1.15
CA PHE A 42 -6.12 -11.14 2.04
C PHE A 42 -5.36 -12.25 2.78
N GLU A 43 -4.07 -12.03 3.03
CA GLU A 43 -3.24 -12.85 3.91
C GLU A 43 -2.07 -12.01 4.46
N VAL A 44 -1.72 -12.20 5.73
CA VAL A 44 -0.43 -11.77 6.28
C VAL A 44 0.55 -12.94 6.16
N ILE A 45 1.57 -12.79 5.31
CA ILE A 45 2.58 -13.82 5.05
C ILE A 45 3.62 -13.83 6.19
N THR A 46 4.11 -12.65 6.57
CA THR A 46 4.96 -12.45 7.75
C THR A 46 4.57 -11.17 8.48
N ALA A 47 4.57 -11.19 9.82
CA ALA A 47 4.21 -10.01 10.61
C ALA A 47 5.37 -9.03 10.83
N LYS A 48 6.63 -9.53 10.88
CA LYS A 48 7.84 -8.71 11.14
C LYS A 48 9.06 -9.26 10.37
N PRO A 49 9.56 -8.56 9.33
CA PRO A 49 8.95 -7.39 8.69
C PRO A 49 7.57 -7.73 8.11
N LEU A 50 6.69 -6.73 8.02
CA LEU A 50 5.33 -6.95 7.53
C LEU A 50 5.34 -7.29 6.03
N HIS A 51 4.80 -8.45 5.68
CA HIS A 51 4.53 -8.88 4.31
C HIS A 51 3.07 -9.32 4.21
N ILE A 52 2.32 -8.66 3.33
CA ILE A 52 0.92 -9.01 3.05
C ILE A 52 0.72 -9.42 1.60
N ARG A 53 -0.27 -10.30 1.37
CA ARG A 53 -0.84 -10.58 0.07
C ARG A 53 -2.21 -9.93 -0.06
N LEU A 54 -2.43 -9.24 -1.17
CA LEU A 54 -3.75 -8.75 -1.56
C LEU A 54 -4.14 -9.35 -2.91
N SER A 55 -5.27 -10.04 -2.97
CA SER A 55 -5.71 -10.75 -4.16
C SER A 55 -6.98 -10.11 -4.71
N PRO A 56 -6.88 -9.18 -5.68
CA PRO A 56 -8.07 -8.61 -6.30
C PRO A 56 -8.87 -9.69 -7.01
N ARG A 57 -10.19 -9.61 -6.90
CA ARG A 57 -11.11 -10.58 -7.50
C ARG A 57 -11.19 -10.37 -9.00
N VAL A 58 -11.02 -11.45 -9.76
CA VAL A 58 -11.25 -11.47 -11.21
C VAL A 58 -12.25 -12.57 -11.57
N MET A 59 -13.08 -12.29 -12.56
CA MET A 59 -14.06 -13.26 -13.09
C MET A 59 -13.49 -14.04 -14.29
N THR A 60 -12.57 -13.42 -15.02
CA THR A 60 -11.90 -13.99 -16.19
C THR A 60 -10.53 -13.33 -16.37
N LEU A 61 -9.59 -14.05 -17.00
CA LEU A 61 -8.30 -13.51 -17.42
C LEU A 61 -8.31 -12.99 -18.87
N ALA A 62 -9.47 -13.01 -19.53
CA ALA A 62 -9.61 -12.55 -20.91
C ALA A 62 -9.40 -11.03 -21.09
N ALA A 63 -9.32 -10.27 -19.99
CA ALA A 63 -9.06 -8.83 -19.98
C ALA A 63 -7.70 -8.54 -19.29
N PRO A 64 -6.57 -8.68 -20.00
CA PRO A 64 -5.24 -8.57 -19.39
C PRO A 64 -4.94 -7.16 -18.86
N GLU A 65 -5.40 -6.10 -19.53
CA GLU A 65 -5.20 -4.72 -19.04
C GLU A 65 -5.99 -4.43 -17.76
N GLN A 66 -7.25 -4.89 -17.70
CA GLN A 66 -8.06 -4.75 -16.48
C GLN A 66 -7.44 -5.51 -15.32
N THR A 67 -6.99 -6.76 -15.57
CA THR A 67 -6.31 -7.58 -14.55
C THR A 67 -5.03 -6.89 -14.06
N ARG A 68 -4.24 -6.33 -14.98
CA ARG A 68 -3.04 -5.56 -14.65
C ARG A 68 -3.38 -4.35 -13.78
N GLU A 69 -4.41 -3.60 -14.13
CA GLU A 69 -4.84 -2.43 -13.36
C GLU A 69 -5.26 -2.83 -11.94
N GLU A 70 -6.09 -3.86 -11.77
CA GLU A 70 -6.52 -4.31 -10.45
C GLU A 70 -5.35 -4.80 -9.58
N VAL A 71 -4.39 -5.53 -10.17
CA VAL A 71 -3.19 -6.00 -9.47
C VAL A 71 -2.31 -4.83 -9.01
N LEU A 72 -2.06 -3.84 -9.87
CA LEU A 72 -1.31 -2.64 -9.49
C LEU A 72 -2.05 -1.82 -8.43
N ARG A 73 -3.37 -1.69 -8.57
CA ARG A 73 -4.21 -0.95 -7.63
C ARG A 73 -4.22 -1.61 -6.25
N ALA A 74 -4.25 -2.94 -6.18
CA ALA A 74 -4.14 -3.69 -4.94
C ALA A 74 -2.79 -3.49 -4.24
N VAL A 75 -1.67 -3.45 -4.98
CA VAL A 75 -0.35 -3.13 -4.39
C VAL A 75 -0.33 -1.72 -3.79
N VAL A 76 -0.76 -0.73 -4.57
CA VAL A 76 -0.83 0.68 -4.14
C VAL A 76 -1.75 0.83 -2.92
N TYR A 77 -2.90 0.17 -2.93
CA TYR A 77 -3.83 0.09 -1.81
C TYR A 77 -3.14 -0.43 -0.55
N GLY A 78 -2.48 -1.58 -0.63
CA GLY A 78 -1.80 -2.21 0.51
C GLY A 78 -0.72 -1.33 1.11
N VAL A 79 0.09 -0.68 0.27
CA VAL A 79 1.13 0.25 0.73
C VAL A 79 0.51 1.42 1.50
N TYR A 80 -0.43 2.12 0.89
CA TYR A 80 -0.94 3.35 1.48
C TYR A 80 -1.90 3.11 2.65
N ARG A 81 -2.80 2.11 2.60
CA ARG A 81 -3.63 1.76 3.77
C ARG A 81 -2.77 1.33 4.96
N THR A 82 -1.70 0.57 4.73
CA THR A 82 -0.76 0.23 5.82
C THR A 82 -0.19 1.48 6.46
N PHE A 83 0.36 2.42 5.68
CA PHE A 83 1.00 3.59 6.28
C PHE A 83 0.04 4.68 6.78
N ILE A 84 -1.18 4.75 6.26
CA ILE A 84 -2.20 5.66 6.81
C ILE A 84 -2.64 5.19 8.20
N HIS A 85 -2.81 3.89 8.41
CA HIS A 85 -3.49 3.35 9.59
C HIS A 85 -2.62 2.62 10.61
N THR A 86 -1.36 2.30 10.28
CA THR A 86 -0.44 1.56 11.16
C THR A 86 0.87 2.32 11.37
N ASP A 87 1.64 1.92 12.38
CA ASP A 87 2.95 2.46 12.74
C ASP A 87 4.12 1.73 12.03
N GLN A 88 3.83 0.87 11.06
CA GLN A 88 4.84 0.13 10.32
C GLN A 88 5.84 1.06 9.63
N VAL A 89 7.13 0.73 9.79
CA VAL A 89 8.24 1.47 9.16
C VAL A 89 8.52 0.98 7.73
N GLN A 90 8.13 -0.25 7.42
CA GLN A 90 8.27 -0.90 6.13
C GLN A 90 7.12 -1.88 5.91
N VAL A 91 6.73 -2.07 4.66
CA VAL A 91 5.81 -3.12 4.25
C VAL A 91 6.29 -3.74 2.94
N GLN A 92 6.15 -5.05 2.83
CA GLN A 92 6.13 -5.77 1.57
C GLN A 92 4.70 -6.09 1.19
N VAL A 93 4.30 -5.74 -0.03
CA VAL A 93 2.97 -6.06 -0.56
C VAL A 93 3.15 -6.89 -1.82
N THR A 94 2.52 -8.05 -1.86
CA THR A 94 2.38 -8.85 -3.07
C THR A 94 0.93 -8.85 -3.50
N ALA A 95 0.63 -8.42 -4.73
CA ALA A 95 -0.68 -8.59 -5.32
C ALA A 95 -0.68 -9.63 -6.43
N GLN A 96 -1.68 -10.48 -6.40
CA GLN A 96 -1.89 -11.57 -7.35
C GLN A 96 -3.38 -11.92 -7.37
N PRO A 97 -4.03 -12.02 -8.54
CA PRO A 97 -5.49 -12.09 -8.60
C PRO A 97 -6.03 -13.40 -8.01
N VAL A 98 -7.27 -13.35 -7.54
CA VAL A 98 -8.05 -14.54 -7.19
C VAL A 98 -9.17 -14.73 -8.22
N LEU A 99 -9.16 -15.87 -8.90
CA LEU A 99 -10.25 -16.28 -9.78
C LEU A 99 -11.40 -16.80 -8.93
N MET A 100 -12.57 -16.18 -9.04
CA MET A 100 -13.71 -16.50 -8.15
C MET A 100 -14.50 -17.75 -8.58
N VAL A 101 -14.38 -18.19 -9.83
CA VAL A 101 -15.19 -19.27 -10.43
C VAL A 101 -14.27 -20.39 -10.94
N PRO A 102 -14.60 -21.68 -10.73
CA PRO A 102 -15.76 -22.22 -10.00
C PRO A 102 -15.62 -22.14 -8.47
N LYS A 103 -14.41 -21.87 -7.96
CA LYS A 103 -14.12 -21.60 -6.56
C LYS A 103 -12.94 -20.63 -6.44
N PRO A 104 -12.84 -19.82 -5.37
CA PRO A 104 -11.73 -18.90 -5.15
C PRO A 104 -10.37 -19.59 -5.27
N THR A 105 -9.62 -19.23 -6.31
CA THR A 105 -8.29 -19.78 -6.62
C THR A 105 -7.32 -18.64 -6.85
N VAL A 106 -6.33 -18.51 -5.98
CA VAL A 106 -5.26 -17.51 -6.14
C VAL A 106 -4.37 -17.93 -7.30
N LEU A 107 -4.03 -16.98 -8.16
CA LEU A 107 -3.24 -17.22 -9.37
C LEU A 107 -1.81 -16.72 -9.18
N ASP A 108 -0.81 -17.48 -9.62
CA ASP A 108 0.60 -17.08 -9.49
C ASP A 108 0.98 -15.87 -10.37
N ALA A 109 0.23 -15.63 -11.46
CA ALA A 109 0.44 -14.54 -12.38
C ALA A 109 -0.89 -14.00 -12.97
N PRO A 110 -0.95 -12.71 -13.36
CA PRO A 110 0.09 -11.71 -13.19
C PRO A 110 0.30 -11.33 -11.72
N ARG A 111 1.52 -10.94 -11.37
CA ARG A 111 1.92 -10.62 -9.99
C ARG A 111 2.60 -9.27 -9.92
N ALA A 112 2.25 -8.46 -8.94
CA ALA A 112 2.98 -7.25 -8.59
C ALA A 112 3.54 -7.37 -7.17
N THR A 113 4.76 -6.90 -6.94
CA THR A 113 5.36 -6.88 -5.61
C THR A 113 6.15 -5.62 -5.38
N VAL A 114 6.10 -5.09 -4.16
CA VAL A 114 6.94 -3.98 -3.72
C VAL A 114 7.32 -4.18 -2.26
N THR A 115 8.55 -3.82 -1.92
CA THR A 115 8.97 -3.61 -0.53
C THR A 115 9.36 -2.15 -0.39
N VAL A 116 8.69 -1.42 0.49
CA VAL A 116 8.86 0.04 0.59
C VAL A 116 8.80 0.49 2.04
N THR A 117 9.59 1.51 2.38
CA THR A 117 9.56 2.14 3.70
C THR A 117 8.50 3.23 3.76
N ARG A 118 8.02 3.53 4.98
CA ARG A 118 7.07 4.63 5.25
C ARG A 118 7.57 5.96 4.67
N ALA A 119 8.84 6.28 4.91
CA ALA A 119 9.46 7.51 4.43
C ALA A 119 9.48 7.58 2.89
N LYS A 120 9.84 6.49 2.21
CA LYS A 120 9.85 6.43 0.75
C LYS A 120 8.44 6.53 0.16
N ALA A 121 7.46 5.83 0.72
CA ALA A 121 6.07 5.90 0.25
C ALA A 121 5.49 7.30 0.40
N LEU A 122 5.81 8.01 1.50
CA LEU A 122 5.42 9.41 1.69
C LEU A 122 6.08 10.32 0.65
N GLN A 123 7.39 10.18 0.43
CA GLN A 123 8.11 10.96 -0.58
C GLN A 123 7.51 10.77 -1.98
N VAL A 124 7.15 9.53 -2.32
CA VAL A 124 6.49 9.21 -3.60
C VAL A 124 5.11 9.88 -3.68
N ALA A 125 4.29 9.77 -2.63
CA ALA A 125 2.98 10.42 -2.62
C ALA A 125 3.11 11.95 -2.77
N GLN A 126 4.05 12.57 -2.07
CA GLN A 126 4.32 14.00 -2.16
C GLN A 126 4.73 14.43 -3.58
N LYS A 127 5.69 13.71 -4.17
CA LYS A 127 6.20 14.02 -5.51
C LYS A 127 5.17 13.76 -6.61
N THR A 128 4.46 12.64 -6.53
CA THR A 128 3.61 12.15 -7.61
C THR A 128 2.21 12.74 -7.50
N LEU A 129 1.62 12.75 -6.31
CA LEU A 129 0.23 13.17 -6.08
C LEU A 129 0.09 14.58 -5.52
N GLY A 130 1.20 15.26 -5.19
CA GLY A 130 1.17 16.62 -4.66
C GLY A 130 0.49 16.72 -3.28
N VAL A 131 0.59 15.66 -2.47
CA VAL A 131 0.16 15.68 -1.06
C VAL A 131 1.29 16.17 -0.15
N LYS A 132 0.97 16.60 1.06
CA LYS A 132 1.93 16.96 2.11
C LYS A 132 2.15 15.81 3.08
N SER A 133 1.10 15.04 3.37
CA SER A 133 1.11 13.94 4.34
C SER A 133 0.25 12.77 3.88
N PHE A 134 0.36 11.61 4.55
CA PHE A 134 -0.55 10.48 4.34
C PHE A 134 -2.02 10.83 4.62
N LYS A 135 -2.29 11.79 5.51
CA LYS A 135 -3.65 12.24 5.84
C LYS A 135 -4.35 12.85 4.63
N ASP A 136 -3.60 13.42 3.69
CA ASP A 136 -4.18 14.06 2.50
C ASP A 136 -4.58 13.04 1.41
N LEU A 137 -4.27 11.75 1.61
CA LEU A 137 -4.68 10.67 0.70
C LEU A 137 -6.11 10.20 0.94
N VAL A 138 -6.70 10.60 2.06
CA VAL A 138 -8.07 10.26 2.45
C VAL A 138 -8.84 11.51 2.86
N ASP A 139 -10.16 11.44 2.83
CA ASP A 139 -11.05 12.46 3.40
C ASP A 139 -11.42 12.16 4.86
N SER A 140 -12.37 12.92 5.42
CA SER A 140 -12.83 12.75 6.81
C SER A 140 -13.50 11.40 7.07
N ASP A 141 -14.02 10.76 6.04
CA ASP A 141 -14.74 9.48 6.11
C ASP A 141 -13.81 8.32 5.78
N ASP A 142 -12.51 8.57 5.74
CA ASP A 142 -11.46 7.60 5.41
C ASP A 142 -11.57 7.05 3.97
N THR A 143 -12.26 7.77 3.10
CA THR A 143 -12.40 7.46 1.68
C THR A 143 -11.25 8.09 0.90
N TRP A 144 -10.82 7.47 -0.21
CA TRP A 144 -9.73 7.99 -1.02
C TRP A 144 -10.00 9.39 -1.55
N SER A 145 -9.12 10.34 -1.24
CA SER A 145 -9.19 11.71 -1.74
C SER A 145 -9.00 11.77 -3.26
N ASP A 146 -9.44 12.86 -3.90
CA ASP A 146 -9.25 13.05 -5.35
C ASP A 146 -7.79 12.93 -5.80
N LYS A 147 -6.86 13.40 -4.97
CA LYS A 147 -5.42 13.25 -5.22
C LYS A 147 -5.02 11.77 -5.25
N MET A 148 -5.53 10.97 -4.34
CA MET A 148 -5.27 9.53 -4.36
C MET A 148 -5.99 8.84 -5.52
N GLN A 149 -7.22 9.23 -5.85
CA GLN A 149 -7.94 8.70 -7.01
C GLN A 149 -7.14 8.91 -8.31
N ASN A 150 -6.43 10.03 -8.45
CA ASN A 150 -5.52 10.28 -9.58
C ASN A 150 -4.37 9.28 -9.71
N GLY A 151 -4.00 8.61 -8.62
CA GLY A 151 -3.00 7.54 -8.57
C GLY A 151 -3.57 6.12 -8.55
N ARG A 152 -4.90 5.93 -8.53
CA ARG A 152 -5.55 4.60 -8.46
C ARG A 152 -6.00 4.04 -9.81
N TYR A 153 -6.13 4.88 -10.83
CA TYR A 153 -6.64 4.51 -12.14
C TYR A 153 -5.61 4.77 -13.24
N LEU A 154 -5.54 3.90 -14.25
CA LEU A 154 -4.64 4.10 -15.40
C LEU A 154 -5.04 5.31 -16.25
N SER A 155 -6.35 5.60 -16.30
CA SER A 155 -6.93 6.69 -17.10
C SER A 155 -6.69 8.09 -16.54
N ARG A 156 -6.36 8.21 -15.25
CA ARG A 156 -6.12 9.50 -14.58
C ARG A 156 -4.65 9.91 -14.63
N LYS A 157 -4.36 11.18 -14.30
CA LYS A 157 -2.99 11.74 -14.27
C LYS A 157 -2.62 12.19 -12.86
N PRO A 158 -1.41 11.87 -12.35
CA PRO A 158 -0.29 11.24 -13.06
C PRO A 158 -0.49 9.74 -13.39
N GLY A 159 -1.47 9.09 -12.75
CA GLY A 159 -1.94 7.75 -13.08
C GLY A 159 -1.31 6.63 -12.26
N LEU A 160 -2.01 5.50 -12.21
CA LEU A 160 -1.59 4.32 -11.45
C LEU A 160 -0.23 3.76 -11.87
N ALA A 161 0.07 3.73 -13.18
CA ALA A 161 1.33 3.20 -13.67
C ALA A 161 2.53 4.02 -13.16
N LYS A 162 2.41 5.36 -13.15
CA LYS A 162 3.44 6.27 -12.66
C LYS A 162 3.64 6.10 -11.15
N LEU A 163 2.55 6.03 -10.39
CA LEU A 163 2.62 5.86 -8.93
C LEU A 163 3.26 4.51 -8.56
N ALA A 164 2.85 3.43 -9.22
CA ALA A 164 3.43 2.10 -9.02
C ALA A 164 4.93 2.09 -9.39
N GLN A 165 5.31 2.72 -10.50
CA GLN A 165 6.71 2.84 -10.91
C GLN A 165 7.54 3.62 -9.87
N ASP A 166 7.04 4.75 -9.38
CA ASP A 166 7.77 5.59 -8.40
C ASP A 166 7.94 4.89 -7.04
N LEU A 167 6.99 4.01 -6.68
CA LEU A 167 7.08 3.12 -5.52
C LEU A 167 8.10 1.99 -5.70
N GLY A 168 8.52 1.70 -6.94
CA GLY A 168 9.40 0.57 -7.25
C GLY A 168 8.67 -0.78 -7.35
N VAL A 169 7.40 -0.76 -7.76
CA VAL A 169 6.63 -2.00 -7.98
C VAL A 169 7.25 -2.82 -9.10
N VAL A 170 7.57 -4.08 -8.81
CA VAL A 170 7.99 -5.08 -9.79
C VAL A 170 6.75 -5.83 -10.26
N TYR A 171 6.43 -5.73 -11.55
CA TYR A 171 5.30 -6.42 -12.18
C TYR A 171 5.81 -7.57 -13.06
N VAL A 172 5.24 -8.75 -12.86
CA VAL A 172 5.48 -9.97 -13.64
C VAL A 172 4.19 -10.28 -14.39
N ALA A 173 4.25 -10.22 -15.72
CA ALA A 173 3.14 -10.61 -16.58
C ALA A 173 2.94 -12.13 -16.57
N LYS A 174 1.78 -12.59 -17.05
CA LYS A 174 1.50 -14.00 -17.32
C LYS A 174 2.18 -14.44 -18.61
#